data_AF-A0A1G2Y732-F1
#
_entry.id   AF-A0A1G2Y732-F1
#
_cell.length_a   1.000
_cell.length_b   1.000
_cell.length_c   1.000
_cell.angle_alpha   90.00
_cell.angle_beta   90.00
_cell.angle_gamma   90.00
#
_symmetry.space_group_name_H-M   'P 1'
#
loop_
_entity.id
_entity.type
_entity.pdbx_description
1 polymer ?
#
loop_
_entity_poly.entity_id
_entity_poly.type
_entity_poly.pdbx_seq_one_letter_code
_entity_poly.pdbx_strand_id
1 'polypeptide(L)' 'MLSTGALINAEILARAVRRGYRITERGVHHYPRVAGLQTGAKLKVILRAFKELFKLYKQIKYER' A
#
# COMPACT_ATOMS: atom_id res chain seq x y z
N MET A 1 4.33 7.73 -9.73
CA MET A 1 4.06 7.31 -8.34
C MET A 1 3.59 8.51 -7.55
N LEU A 2 2.53 8.37 -6.76
CA LEU A 2 1.98 9.47 -5.96
C LEU A 2 1.89 9.14 -4.47
N SER A 3 1.86 7.85 -4.11
CA SER A 3 1.83 7.40 -2.72
C SER A 3 3.21 7.51 -2.09
N THR A 4 3.33 8.28 -1.01
CA THR A 4 4.59 8.47 -0.26
C THR A 4 4.58 7.80 1.11
N GLY A 5 3.50 7.09 1.46
CA GLY A 5 3.29 6.50 2.78
C GLY A 5 2.82 5.04 2.71
N ALA A 6 1.84 4.69 3.55
CA ALA A 6 1.38 3.32 3.76
C ALA A 6 0.91 2.57 2.48
N LEU A 7 0.60 3.31 1.41
CA LEU A 7 0.04 2.75 0.18
C LEU A 7 1.03 2.58 -0.97
N ILE A 8 2.32 2.85 -0.77
CA ILE A 8 3.30 2.75 -1.87
C ILE A 8 3.34 1.36 -2.50
N ASN A 9 3.35 0.30 -1.68
CA ASN A 9 3.34 -1.08 -2.14
C ASN A 9 2.02 -1.43 -2.85
N ALA A 10 0.89 -0.91 -2.34
CA ALA A 10 -0.41 -1.11 -2.95
C ALA A 10 -0.50 -0.42 -4.33
N GLU A 11 0.05 0.79 -4.49
CA GLU A 11 0.11 1.48 -5.77
C GLU A 11 0.98 0.71 -6.78
N ILE A 12 2.15 0.23 -6.36
CA ILE A 12 3.02 -0.59 -7.22
C ILE A 12 2.26 -1.82 -7.71
N LEU A 13 1.68 -2.57 -6.78
CA LEU A 13 0.98 -3.82 -7.08
C LEU A 13 -0.21 -3.58 -8.02
N ALA A 14 -1.08 -2.62 -7.69
CA ALA A 14 -2.27 -2.34 -8.48
C ALA A 14 -1.92 -1.88 -9.91
N ARG A 15 -0.88 -1.07 -10.10
CA ARG A 15 -0.38 -0.67 -11.42
C ARG A 15 0.24 -1.84 -12.18
N ALA A 16 0.99 -2.71 -11.50
CA ALA A 16 1.57 -3.90 -12.10
C ALA A 16 0.49 -4.88 -12.59
N VAL A 17 -0.55 -5.10 -11.79
CA VAL A 17 -1.72 -5.90 -12.19
C VAL A 17 -2.38 -5.32 -13.43
N ARG A 18 -2.68 -4.01 -13.45
CA ARG A 18 -3.32 -3.35 -14.62
C ARG A 18 -2.50 -3.42 -15.90
N ARG A 19 -1.18 -3.40 -15.80
CA ARG A 19 -0.26 -3.50 -16.94
C ARG A 19 -0.02 -4.95 -17.38
N GLY A 20 -0.65 -5.94 -16.74
CA GLY A 20 -0.56 -7.35 -17.14
C GLY A 20 0.77 -8.01 -16.78
N TYR A 21 1.50 -7.51 -15.78
CA TYR A 21 2.72 -8.17 -15.32
C TYR A 21 2.42 -9.51 -14.66
N ARG A 22 3.35 -10.46 -14.79
CA ARG A 22 3.34 -11.71 -14.03
C ARG A 22 3.79 -11.43 -12.60
N ILE A 23 2.96 -11.81 -11.64
CA ILE A 23 3.20 -11.61 -10.21
C ILE A 23 3.19 -12.99 -9.54
N THR A 24 4.12 -13.20 -8.61
CA THR A 24 4.19 -14.40 -7.76
C THR A 24 4.48 -13.97 -6.34
N GLU A 25 4.02 -14.76 -5.38
CA GLU A 25 4.32 -14.56 -3.96
C GLU A 25 5.50 -15.45 -3.55
N ARG A 26 6.32 -14.96 -2.63
CA ARG A 26 7.43 -15.70 -2.01
C ARG A 26 7.33 -15.52 -0.50
N GLY A 27 7.45 -16.61 0.25
CA GLY A 27 7.52 -16.54 1.70
C GLY A 27 8.75 -15.76 2.16
N VAL A 28 8.59 -14.94 3.20
CA VAL A 28 9.67 -14.17 3.82
C VAL A 28 9.62 -14.32 5.33
N HIS A 29 10.78 -14.19 5.98
CA HIS A 29 10.88 -14.17 7.43
C HIS A 29 10.60 -12.75 7.94
N HIS A 30 9.53 -12.59 8.73
CA HIS A 30 9.25 -11.36 9.43
C HIS A 30 10.00 -11.34 10.76
N TYR A 31 10.92 -10.41 10.91
CA TYR A 31 11.69 -10.23 12.14
C TYR A 31 11.00 -9.26 13.10
N PRO A 32 11.13 -9.47 14.43
CA PRO A 32 10.55 -8.58 15.41
C PRO A 32 11.17 -7.18 15.30
N ARG A 33 10.35 -6.17 15.58
CA ARG A 33 10.83 -4.79 15.70
C ARG A 33 11.61 -4.64 17.01
N VAL A 34 12.90 -4.35 16.92
CA VAL A 34 13.78 -4.18 18.09
C VAL A 34 13.81 -2.76 18.65
N ALA A 35 13.39 -1.75 17.86
CA ALA A 35 13.41 -0.35 18.26
C ALA A 35 12.30 0.50 17.61
N GLY A 36 11.95 1.61 18.27
CA GLY A 36 10.95 2.58 17.84
C GLY A 36 9.50 2.17 18.16
N LEU A 37 8.61 3.17 18.27
CA LEU A 37 7.19 2.95 18.58
C LEU A 37 6.37 2.77 17.30
N GLN A 38 5.55 1.72 17.24
CA GLN A 38 4.61 1.50 16.15
C GLN A 38 3.44 2.49 16.25
N THR A 39 3.25 3.33 15.24
CA THR A 39 2.14 4.30 15.18
C THR A 39 0.98 3.84 14.29
N GLY A 40 1.15 2.73 13.56
CA GLY A 40 0.15 2.22 12.61
C GLY A 40 -1.18 1.80 13.24
N ALA A 41 -1.19 1.43 14.51
CA ALA A 41 -2.40 1.01 15.23
C ALA A 41 -3.28 2.19 15.71
N LYS A 42 -2.83 3.44 15.55
CA LYS A 42 -3.63 4.61 15.92
C LYS A 42 -4.84 4.70 15.00
N LEU A 43 -6.05 4.76 15.55
CA LEU A 43 -7.30 4.83 14.77
C LEU A 43 -7.29 5.94 13.70
N LYS A 44 -6.74 7.12 14.03
CA LYS A 44 -6.57 8.23 13.08
C LYS A 44 -5.73 7.85 11.85
N VAL A 45 -4.69 7.03 12.02
CA VAL A 45 -3.83 6.55 10.93
C VAL A 45 -4.58 5.55 10.07
N ILE A 46 -5.33 4.63 10.69
CA ILE A 46 -6.14 3.63 9.99
C ILE A 46 -7.18 4.31 9.09
N LEU A 47 -7.97 5.22 9.66
CA LEU A 47 -8.99 5.95 8.90
C LEU A 47 -8.39 6.78 7.75
N ARG A 48 -7.23 7.41 7.98
CA ARG A 48 -6.49 8.11 6.93
C ARG A 48 -6.06 7.16 5.81
N ALA A 49 -5.53 5.99 6.14
CA ALA A 49 -5.09 5.00 5.16
C ALA A 49 -6.26 4.51 4.28
N PHE A 50 -7.45 4.28 4.85
CA PHE A 50 -8.64 3.96 4.07
C PHE A 50 -9.04 5.09 3.12
N LYS A 51 -9.06 6.34 3.59
CA LYS A 51 -9.35 7.50 2.74
C LYS A 51 -8.36 7.59 1.56
N GLU A 52 -7.07 7.42 1.84
CA GLU A 52 -6.03 7.42 0.80
C GLU A 52 -6.20 6.23 -0.16
N LEU A 53 -6.62 5.06 0.32
CA LEU A 53 -6.86 3.87 -0.48
C LEU A 53 -8.01 4.08 -1.47
N PHE A 54 -9.13 4.66 -1.04
CA PHE A 54 -10.24 4.99 -1.94
C PHE A 54 -9.83 6.02 -3.01
N LYS A 55 -8.98 7.00 -2.65
CA LYS A 55 -8.44 7.96 -3.61
C LYS A 55 -7.55 7.27 -4.65
N LEU A 56 -6.64 6.40 -4.19
CA LEU A 56 -5.75 5.61 -5.05
C LEU A 56 -6.56 4.72 -6.00
N TYR A 57 -7.58 4.04 -5.49
CA TYR A 57 -8.46 3.18 -6.30
C TYR A 57 -9.14 3.97 -7.42
N LYS A 58 -9.74 5.13 -7.11
CA LYS A 58 -10.36 5.99 -8.13
C LYS A 58 -9.34 6.44 -9.16
N GLN A 59 -8.18 6.92 -8.72
CA GLN A 59 -7.13 7.37 -9.63
C GLN A 59 -6.73 6.25 -10.59
N ILE A 60 -6.37 5.07 -10.07
CA ILE A 60 -5.95 3.93 -10.87
C ILE A 60 -7.07 3.49 -11.82
N LYS A 61 -8.34 3.50 -11.40
CA LYS A 61 -9.48 3.14 -12.24
C LYS A 61 -9.62 4.05 -13.46
N TYR A 62 -9.45 5.36 -13.28
CA TYR A 62 -9.61 6.38 -14.33
C TYR A 62 -8.31 6.74 -15.04
N GLU A 63 -7.19 6.13 -14.66
CA GLU A 63 -5.91 6.25 -15.34
C GLU A 63 -6.00 5.52 -16.68
N ARG A 64 -5.78 6.25 -17.78
CA ARG A 64 -5.74 5.70 -19.14
C ARG A 64 -4.52 4.80 -19.32
#